data_AF-A0A501WVJ1-F1
#
_entry.id   AF-A0A501WVJ1-F1
#
_cell.length_a   1.000
_cell.length_b   1.000
_cell.length_c   1.000
_cell.angle_alpha   90.00
_cell.angle_beta   90.00
_cell.angle_gamma   90.00
#
_symmetry.space_group_name_H-M   'P 1'
#
loop_
_entity.id
_entity.type
_entity.pdbx_description
1 polymer ?
#
loop_
_entity_poly.entity_id
_entity_poly.type
_entity_poly.pdbx_seq_one_letter_code
_entity_poly.pdbx_strand_id
1 'polypeptide(L)' 'MIELVFLACLRTDPADCQEKVVKFMPAASAALCMYQAQPELASWVNSHPERSIAKWRCREMRESVAERNDPLAQPPL' A
#
# COMPACT_ATOMS: atom_id res chain seq x y z
N MET A 1 -5.08 -4.54 10.70
CA MET A 1 -5.13 -3.51 9.64
C MET A 1 -4.81 -4.16 8.31
N ILE A 2 -5.48 -3.76 7.23
CA ILE A 2 -5.25 -4.27 5.86
C ILE A 2 -4.78 -3.13 4.97
N GLU A 3 -3.88 -3.45 4.04
CA GLU A 3 -3.35 -2.51 3.06
C GLU A 3 -3.43 -3.08 1.64
N LEU A 4 -3.57 -2.18 0.68
CA LEU A 4 -3.38 -2.47 -0.74
C LEU A 4 -1.94 -2.17 -1.10
N VAL A 5 -1.28 -3.15 -1.69
CA VAL A 5 0.05 -2.99 -2.26
C VAL A 5 0.00 -3.27 -3.75
N PHE A 6 0.61 -2.40 -4.56
CA PHE A 6 0.67 -2.56 -6.01
C PHE A 6 2.01 -2.13 -6.57
N LEU A 7 2.36 -2.70 -7.72
CA LEU A 7 3.57 -2.41 -8.46
C LEU A 7 3.24 -1.50 -9.64
N ALA A 8 3.82 -0.31 -9.65
CA ALA A 8 3.65 0.70 -10.68
C ALA A 8 4.91 0.81 -11.53
N CYS A 9 4.82 0.50 -12.82
CA CYS A 9 5.95 0.56 -13.75
C CYS A 9 5.82 1.75 -14.71
N LEU A 10 6.92 2.33 -15.18
CA LEU A 10 6.88 3.30 -16.27
C LEU A 10 6.40 2.62 -17.55
N ARG A 11 5.54 3.30 -18.31
CA ARG A 11 5.10 2.81 -19.63
C ARG A 11 6.21 2.84 -20.66
N THR A 12 7.11 3.82 -20.56
CA THR A 12 8.25 3.99 -21.46
C THR A 12 9.45 3.14 -21.08
N ASP A 13 9.54 2.72 -19.81
CA ASP A 13 10.58 1.84 -19.30
C ASP A 13 9.99 0.81 -18.31
N PRO A 14 9.58 -0.37 -18.79
CA PRO A 14 9.00 -1.41 -17.96
C PRO A 14 9.94 -1.98 -16.88
N ALA A 15 11.24 -1.65 -16.91
CA ALA A 15 12.18 -2.05 -15.86
C ALA A 15 12.13 -1.10 -14.64
N ASP A 16 11.68 0.16 -14.81
CA ASP A 16 11.45 1.09 -13.69
C ASP A 16 10.07 0.83 -13.07
N CYS A 17 10.06 -0.02 -12.04
CA CYS A 17 8.88 -0.32 -11.24
C CYS A 17 9.06 0.08 -9.78
N GLN A 18 8.00 0.68 -9.21
CA GLN A 18 7.95 1.09 -7.81
C GLN A 18 6.79 0.40 -7.09
N GLU A 19 7.07 -0.19 -5.93
CA GLU A 19 6.01 -0.68 -5.04
C GLU A 19 5.36 0.52 -4.32
N LYS A 20 4.03 0.55 -4.31
CA LYS A 20 3.22 1.55 -3.60
C LYS A 20 2.29 0.84 -2.63
N VAL A 21 2.08 1.48 -1.48
CA VAL A 21 1.22 0.97 -0.40
C VAL A 21 0.16 2.01 -0.08
N VAL A 22 -1.09 1.60 -0.10
CA VAL A 22 -2.26 2.39 0.31
C VAL A 22 -2.85 1.71 1.53
N LYS A 23 -2.86 2.42 2.67
CA LYS A 23 -3.40 1.91 3.92
C LYS A 23 -4.91 2.08 3.92
N PHE A 24 -5.64 0.99 4.15
CA PHE A 24 -7.08 1.06 4.39
C PHE A 24 -7.39 1.16 5.89
N MET A 25 -8.60 1.62 6.21
CA MET A 25 -9.06 1.88 7.57
C MET A 25 -8.82 0.70 8.53
N PRO A 26 -8.63 0.96 9.85
CA PRO A 26 -8.25 -0.05 10.84
C PRO A 26 -9.15 -1.29 10.94
N ALA A 27 -10.42 -1.19 10.53
CA ALA A 27 -11.41 -2.25 10.57
C ALA A 27 -11.73 -2.89 9.19
N ALA A 28 -10.96 -2.61 8.15
CA ALA A 28 -11.23 -3.18 6.83
C ALA A 28 -10.99 -4.70 6.80
N SER A 29 -12.00 -5.47 6.37
CA SER A 29 -11.85 -6.90 6.05
C SER A 29 -11.15 -7.10 4.70
N ALA A 30 -10.60 -8.28 4.45
CA ALA A 30 -9.93 -8.58 3.18
C ALA A 30 -10.87 -8.40 1.97
N ALA A 31 -12.14 -8.80 2.14
CA ALA A 31 -13.18 -8.58 1.13
C ALA A 31 -13.42 -7.10 0.86
N LEU A 32 -13.48 -6.27 1.91
CA LEU A 32 -13.65 -4.82 1.76
C LEU A 32 -12.45 -4.17 1.06
N CYS A 33 -11.23 -4.61 1.36
CA CYS A 33 -10.02 -4.14 0.66
C CYS A 33 -10.10 -4.46 -0.84
N MET A 34 -10.48 -5.68 -1.23
CA MET A 34 -10.60 -6.05 -2.64
C MET A 34 -11.64 -5.20 -3.39
N TYR A 35 -12.76 -4.89 -2.73
CA TYR A 35 -13.80 -4.03 -3.29
C TYR A 35 -13.32 -2.58 -3.48
N GLN A 36 -12.64 -2.01 -2.48
CA GLN A 36 -12.13 -0.64 -2.55
C GLN A 36 -10.87 -0.50 -3.40
N ALA A 37 -10.08 -1.57 -3.57
CA ALA A 37 -8.84 -1.52 -4.32
C ALA A 37 -9.06 -1.16 -5.80
N GLN A 38 -10.13 -1.65 -6.42
CA GLN A 38 -10.38 -1.38 -7.84
C GLN A 38 -10.54 0.11 -8.18
N PRO A 39 -11.46 0.87 -7.53
CA PRO A 39 -11.58 2.30 -7.80
C PRO A 39 -10.33 3.11 -7.38
N GLU A 40 -9.64 2.72 -6.31
CA GLU A 40 -8.39 3.37 -5.89
C GLU A 40 -7.29 3.20 -6.94
N LEU A 41 -7.10 2.00 -7.47
CA LEU A 41 -6.12 1.72 -8.53
C LEU A 41 -6.48 2.46 -9.82
N ALA A 42 -7.77 2.53 -10.18
CA ALA A 42 -8.23 3.26 -11.35
C ALA A 42 -7.97 4.77 -11.22
N SER A 43 -8.31 5.35 -10.06
CA SER A 43 -8.01 6.74 -9.72
C SER A 43 -6.51 7.02 -9.82
N TRP A 44 -5.69 6.13 -9.25
CA TRP A 44 -4.24 6.27 -9.28
C TRP A 44 -3.67 6.29 -10.70
N VAL A 45 -4.12 5.39 -11.59
CA VAL A 45 -3.69 5.36 -13.01
C VAL A 45 -4.12 6.62 -13.75
N ASN A 46 -5.32 7.14 -13.47
CA ASN A 46 -5.79 8.38 -14.08
C ASN A 46 -4.93 9.59 -13.67
N SER A 47 -4.40 9.60 -12.44
CA SER A 47 -3.47 10.64 -11.97
C SER A 47 -2.01 10.42 -12.41
N HIS A 48 -1.63 9.22 -12.84
CA HIS A 48 -0.26 8.86 -13.25
C HIS A 48 -0.26 8.21 -14.64
N PRO A 49 -0.60 8.95 -15.71
CA PRO A 49 -0.75 8.41 -17.05
C PRO A 49 0.54 7.77 -17.59
N GLU A 50 1.71 8.22 -17.13
CA GLU A 50 3.02 7.69 -17.49
C GLU A 50 3.33 6.33 -16.85
N ARG A 51 2.52 5.91 -15.87
CA ARG A 51 2.69 4.64 -15.15
C ARG A 51 1.58 3.64 -15.49
N SER A 52 1.87 2.37 -15.29
CA SER A 52 0.92 1.26 -15.39
C SER A 52 1.03 0.35 -14.17
N ILE A 53 -0.08 -0.26 -13.76
CA ILE A 53 -0.08 -1.23 -12.65
C ILE A 53 0.20 -2.62 -13.21
N ALA A 54 1.30 -3.23 -12.78
CA ALA A 54 1.70 -4.58 -13.22
C ALA A 54 1.07 -5.69 -12.37
N LYS A 55 0.95 -5.47 -11.05
CA LYS A 55 0.34 -6.42 -10.10
C LYS A 55 -0.11 -5.70 -8.84
N TRP A 56 -1.13 -6.23 -8.17
CA TRP A 56 -1.63 -5.70 -6.92
C TRP A 56 -2.21 -6.81 -6.04
N ARG A 57 -2.26 -6.56 -4.73
CA ARG A 57 -2.84 -7.47 -3.74
C ARG A 57 -3.23 -6.72 -2.47
N CYS A 58 -4.28 -7.20 -1.82
CA CYS A 58 -4.54 -6.85 -0.43
C CYS A 58 -3.71 -7.76 0.48
N ARG A 59 -3.05 -7.19 1.49
CA ARG A 59 -2.35 -7.95 2.52
C ARG A 59 -2.65 -7.37 3.90
N GLU A 60 -2.51 -8.19 4.92
CA GLU A 60 -2.45 -7.69 6.28
C GLU A 60 -1.26 -6.74 6.39
N MET A 61 -1.47 -5.59 7.04
CA MET A 61 -0.39 -4.67 7.37
C MET A 61 0.59 -5.45 8.24
N ARG A 62 1.76 -5.78 7.67
CA ARG A 62 2.88 -6.13 8.52
C ARG A 62 3.30 -4.82 9.15
N GLU A 63 2.95 -4.62 10.41
CA GLU A 63 3.68 -3.66 11.22
C GLU A 63 5.14 -4.03 11.05
N SER A 64 5.91 -3.18 10.37
CA SER A 64 7.36 -3.26 10.48
C SER A 64 7.64 -3.23 11.97
N VAL A 65 8.09 -4.35 12.52
CA VAL A 65 8.69 -4.40 13.85
C VAL A 65 9.99 -3.61 13.72
N ALA A 66 9.87 -2.29 13.70
CA ALA A 66 10.95 -1.31 13.64
C ALA A 66 10.72 -0.18 14.65
N GLU A 67 9.76 -0.33 15.58
CA GLU A 67 9.55 0.61 16.69
C GLU A 67 8.81 -0.06 17.87
N ARG A 68 9.20 -1.28 18.25
CA ARG A 68 8.73 -1.90 19.52
C ARG A 68 9.86 -2.54 20.34
N ASN A 69 11.10 -2.19 20.04
CA ASN A 69 12.27 -2.47 20.89
C ASN A 69 13.14 -1.21 20.98
N ASP A 70 12.50 -0.06 21.22
CA ASP A 70 13.21 1.13 21.67
C ASP A 70 13.27 1.11 23.21
N PRO A 71 14.45 0.96 23.84
CA PRO A 71 14.59 0.93 25.30
C PRO A 71 14.48 2.33 25.95
N LEU A 72 14.14 3.38 25.19
CA LEU A 72 14.08 4.77 25.65
C LEU A 72 12.67 5.36 25.63
N ALA A 73 11.63 4.54 25.45
CA ALA A 73 10.25 4.92 25.73
C ALA A 73 10.04 5.12 27.24
N GLN A 74 10.52 6.23 27.80
CA GLN A 74 10.23 6.66 29.16
C GLN A 74 8.79 7.20 29.22
N PRO A 75 7.97 6.78 30.22
CA PRO A 75 6.70 7.42 30.49
C PRO A 75 6.92 8.81 31.15
N PRO A 76 6.07 9.82 30.87
CA PRO A 76 6.12 11.06 31.63
C PRO A 76 5.61 10.85 33.06
N LEU A 77 6.52 11.17 34.00
CA LEU A 77 6.44 11.41 35.45
C LEU A 77 5.32 10.74 36.26
#